data_AF-A0A946DB17-F1
#
_entry.id   AF-A0A946DB17-F1
#
_cell.length_a   1.000
_cell.length_b   1.000
_cell.length_c   1.000
_cell.angle_alpha   90.00
_cell.angle_beta   90.00
_cell.angle_gamma   90.00
#
_symmetry.space_group_name_H-M   'P 1'
#
loop_
_entity.id
_entity.type
_entity.pdbx_description
1 polymer ?
#
loop_
_entity_poly.entity_id
_entity_poly.type
_entity_poly.pdbx_seq_one_letter_code
_entity_poly.pdbx_strand_id
1 'polypeptide(L)'
;MSIKKMIDKLDEYFDMSKKKQKKKSEKIVKIISKLKDKESELKAELVEQSEKDDTSEKYYDLEKELKIITKLLIKAKKNRTLNDNS
;
A
#
# COMPACT_ATOMS: atom_id res chain seq x y z
N MET A 1 -3.56 7.93 -10.46
CA MET A 1 -2.14 7.92 -10.07
C MET A 1 -1.70 6.47 -10.11
N SER A 2 -0.59 6.12 -10.74
CA SER A 2 -0.15 4.71 -10.77
C SER A 2 0.24 4.24 -9.37
N ILE A 3 0.15 2.94 -9.14
CA ILE A 3 0.45 2.31 -7.85
C ILE A 3 1.90 2.58 -7.45
N LYS A 4 2.84 2.43 -8.39
CA LYS A 4 4.24 2.84 -8.21
C LYS A 4 4.40 4.26 -7.65
N LYS A 5 3.67 5.25 -8.20
CA LYS A 5 3.71 6.64 -7.70
C LYS A 5 3.07 6.80 -6.31
N MET A 6 2.13 5.96 -5.93
CA MET A 6 1.57 5.96 -4.57
C MET A 6 2.55 5.35 -3.57
N ILE A 7 3.26 4.30 -3.97
CA ILE A 7 4.32 3.64 -3.21
C ILE A 7 5.44 4.63 -2.93
N ASP A 8 6.00 5.27 -3.97
CA ASP A 8 7.10 6.21 -3.83
C ASP A 8 6.76 7.35 -2.86
N LYS A 9 5.53 7.89 -2.96
CA LYS A 9 5.05 8.96 -2.06
C LYS A 9 4.91 8.53 -0.61
N LEU A 10 4.57 7.27 -0.35
CA LEU A 10 4.51 6.76 1.02
C LEU A 10 5.89 6.53 1.59
N ASP A 11 6.81 5.97 0.80
CA ASP A 11 8.20 5.81 1.26
C ASP A 11 8.86 7.15 1.54
N GLU A 12 8.74 8.12 0.63
CA GLU A 12 9.19 9.49 0.88
C GLU A 12 8.57 10.08 2.16
N TYR A 13 7.28 9.86 2.38
CA TYR A 13 6.62 10.37 3.58
C TYR A 13 7.13 9.71 4.86
N PHE A 14 7.37 8.41 4.84
CA PHE A 14 7.90 7.69 5.99
C PHE A 14 9.34 8.09 6.32
N ASP A 15 10.10 8.52 5.31
CA ASP A 15 11.48 9.01 5.49
C ASP A 15 11.54 10.50 5.89
N MET A 16 10.41 11.23 5.86
CA MET A 16 10.34 12.61 6.35
C MET A 16 10.35 12.68 7.88
N SER A 17 10.80 13.81 8.43
CA SER A 17 10.71 14.09 9.87
C SER A 17 9.26 14.16 10.37
N LYS A 18 9.02 13.78 11.64
CA LYS A 18 7.68 13.78 12.27
C LYS A 18 6.91 15.11 12.09
N LYS A 19 7.61 16.25 12.18
CA LYS A 19 7.03 17.59 11.95
C LYS A 19 6.51 17.77 10.52
N LYS A 20 7.23 17.27 9.52
CA LYS A 20 6.81 17.29 8.10
C LYS A 20 5.70 16.27 7.86
N GLN A 21 5.75 15.11 8.51
CA GLN A 21 4.71 14.09 8.44
C GLN A 21 3.36 14.64 8.93
N LYS A 22 3.33 15.29 10.11
CA LYS A 22 2.10 15.87 10.69
C LYS A 22 1.41 16.88 9.76
N LYS A 23 2.18 17.66 8.98
CA LYS A 23 1.64 18.62 8.00
C LYS A 23 1.05 17.97 6.74
N LYS A 24 1.42 16.72 6.44
CA LYS A 24 1.00 15.99 5.24
C LYS A 24 0.08 14.82 5.56
N SER A 25 -0.34 14.66 6.81
CA SER A 25 -1.10 13.51 7.32
C SER A 25 -2.37 13.26 6.53
N GLU A 26 -3.17 14.29 6.23
CA GLU A 26 -4.43 14.15 5.48
C GLU A 26 -4.22 13.59 4.06
N LYS A 27 -3.19 14.08 3.36
CA LYS A 27 -2.86 13.59 2.00
C LYS A 27 -2.45 12.12 2.04
N ILE A 28 -1.80 11.70 3.11
CA ILE A 28 -1.33 10.33 3.29
C ILE A 28 -2.44 9.40 3.70
N VAL A 29 -3.37 9.84 4.55
CA VAL A 29 -4.60 9.08 4.85
C VAL A 29 -5.37 8.76 3.56
N LYS A 30 -5.49 9.73 2.65
CA LYS A 30 -6.11 9.51 1.33
C LYS A 30 -5.35 8.48 0.48
N ILE A 31 -4.01 8.48 0.51
CA ILE A 31 -3.20 7.50 -0.22
C ILE A 31 -3.35 6.11 0.40
N ILE A 32 -3.33 5.99 1.74
CA ILE A 32 -3.52 4.73 2.46
C ILE A 32 -4.90 4.15 2.17
N SER A 33 -5.96 4.97 2.15
CA SER A 33 -7.31 4.51 1.81
C SER A 33 -7.34 3.88 0.42
N LYS A 34 -6.78 4.56 -0.59
CA LYS A 34 -6.72 4.05 -1.96
C LYS A 34 -5.92 2.76 -2.08
N LEU A 35 -4.86 2.60 -1.29
CA LEU A 35 -4.11 1.34 -1.26
C LEU A 35 -4.89 0.20 -0.63
N LYS A 36 -5.76 0.45 0.35
CA LYS A 36 -6.65 -0.59 0.90
C LYS A 36 -7.72 -1.02 -0.08
N ASP A 37 -8.28 -0.05 -0.81
CA ASP A 37 -9.24 -0.35 -1.87
C ASP A 37 -8.56 -1.21 -2.93
N LYS A 38 -7.34 -0.84 -3.34
CA LYS A 38 -6.56 -1.61 -4.31
C LYS A 38 -6.10 -2.97 -3.80
N GLU A 39 -5.76 -3.09 -2.51
CA GLU A 39 -5.47 -4.39 -1.89
C GLU A 39 -6.66 -5.34 -1.99
N SER A 40 -7.87 -4.82 -1.80
CA SER A 40 -9.11 -5.60 -1.91
C SER A 40 -9.39 -6.01 -3.35
N GLU A 41 -9.20 -5.09 -4.32
CA GLU A 41 -9.30 -5.40 -5.75
C GLU A 41 -8.31 -6.50 -6.17
N LEU A 42 -7.02 -6.35 -5.82
CA LEU A 42 -5.99 -7.34 -6.20
C LEU A 42 -6.25 -8.71 -5.57
N LYS A 43 -6.80 -8.76 -4.35
CA LYS A 43 -7.21 -10.03 -3.73
C LYS A 43 -8.34 -10.69 -4.52
N ALA A 44 -9.33 -9.92 -4.97
CA ALA A 44 -10.40 -10.45 -5.80
C ALA A 44 -9.88 -10.93 -7.16
N GLU A 45 -9.02 -10.14 -7.81
CA GLU A 45 -8.38 -10.50 -9.08
C GLU A 45 -7.50 -11.76 -8.93
N LEU A 46 -6.79 -11.92 -7.81
CA LEU A 46 -5.99 -13.12 -7.52
C LEU A 46 -6.86 -14.36 -7.33
N VAL A 47 -7.99 -14.24 -6.65
CA VAL A 47 -8.94 -15.36 -6.51
C VAL A 47 -9.44 -15.77 -7.90
N GLU A 48 -9.93 -14.81 -8.69
CA GLU A 48 -10.41 -15.08 -10.05
C GLU A 48 -9.31 -15.67 -10.95
N GLN A 49 -8.07 -15.17 -10.83
CA GLN A 49 -6.95 -15.70 -11.60
C GLN A 49 -6.50 -17.07 -11.11
N SER A 50 -6.58 -17.36 -9.80
CA SER A 50 -6.24 -18.68 -9.25
C SER A 50 -7.22 -19.77 -9.69
N GLU A 51 -8.49 -19.41 -9.89
CA GLU A 51 -9.50 -20.32 -10.45
C GLU A 51 -9.23 -20.63 -11.94
N LYS A 52 -8.48 -19.76 -12.62
CA LYS A 52 -8.12 -19.91 -14.03
C LYS A 52 -6.77 -20.60 -14.21
N ASP A 53 -5.71 -20.01 -13.66
CA ASP A 53 -4.31 -20.45 -13.73
C ASP A 53 -3.46 -19.69 -12.69
N ASP A 54 -3.16 -20.38 -11.59
CA ASP A 54 -2.31 -19.91 -10.48
C ASP A 54 -0.79 -20.01 -10.76
N THR A 55 -0.39 -20.53 -11.92
CA THR A 55 1.00 -20.57 -12.39
C THR A 55 1.30 -19.54 -13.47
N SER A 56 0.28 -18.80 -13.91
CA SER A 56 0.43 -17.76 -14.93
C SER A 56 1.33 -16.61 -14.45
N GLU A 57 2.08 -16.02 -15.39
CA GLU A 57 2.86 -14.80 -15.14
C GLU A 57 1.97 -13.68 -14.56
N LYS A 58 0.72 -13.61 -15.03
CA LYS A 58 -0.29 -12.69 -14.51
C LYS A 58 -0.62 -12.94 -13.04
N TYR A 59 -0.75 -14.20 -12.61
CA TYR A 59 -0.97 -14.53 -11.20
C TYR A 59 0.23 -14.06 -10.35
N TYR A 60 1.46 -14.37 -10.78
CA TYR A 60 2.67 -13.95 -10.07
C TYR A 60 2.82 -12.42 -9.99
N ASP A 61 2.47 -11.69 -11.06
CA ASP A 61 2.50 -10.23 -11.06
C ASP A 61 1.49 -9.64 -10.08
N LEU A 62 0.26 -10.18 -10.04
CA LEU A 62 -0.76 -9.76 -9.08
C LEU A 62 -0.32 -10.07 -7.63
N GLU A 63 0.28 -11.24 -7.39
CA GLU A 63 0.77 -11.63 -6.07
C GLU A 63 1.90 -10.69 -5.60
N LYS A 64 2.84 -10.39 -6.51
CA LYS A 64 3.95 -9.47 -6.24
C LYS A 64 3.45 -8.07 -5.92
N GLU A 65 2.48 -7.57 -6.69
CA GLU A 65 1.88 -6.26 -6.45
C GLU A 65 1.14 -6.22 -5.11
N LEU A 66 0.34 -7.24 -4.81
CA LEU A 66 -0.36 -7.37 -3.53
C LEU A 66 0.63 -7.35 -2.35
N LYS A 67 1.71 -8.13 -2.45
CA LYS A 67 2.76 -8.20 -1.42
C LYS A 67 3.41 -6.84 -1.14
N ILE A 68 3.62 -6.03 -2.17
CA ILE A 68 4.18 -4.68 -2.03
C ILE A 68 3.18 -3.77 -1.30
N ILE A 69 1.91 -3.78 -1.72
CA ILE A 69 0.85 -2.96 -1.10
C ILE A 69 0.67 -3.34 0.37
N THR A 70 0.59 -4.63 0.69
CA THR A 70 0.45 -5.10 2.08
C THR A 70 1.63 -4.66 2.95
N LYS A 71 2.88 -4.74 2.46
CA LYS A 71 4.07 -4.26 3.19
C LYS A 71 3.98 -2.76 3.51
N LEU A 72 3.51 -1.95 2.57
CA LEU A 72 3.35 -0.51 2.78
C LEU A 72 2.25 -0.18 3.76
N LEU A 73 1.12 -0.89 3.71
CA LEU A 73 0.04 -0.73 4.69
C LEU A 73 0.50 -1.11 6.11
N ILE A 74 1.34 -2.13 6.24
CA ILE A 74 1.97 -2.50 7.52
C ILE A 74 2.91 -1.38 8.01
N LYS A 75 3.77 -0.83 7.13
CA LYS A 75 4.67 0.30 7.45
C LYS A 75 3.86 1.54 7.87
N ALA A 76 2.76 1.81 7.17
CA ALA A 76 1.83 2.89 7.49
C ALA A 76 1.19 2.72 8.87
N LYS A 77 0.75 1.49 9.20
CA LYS A 77 0.18 1.17 10.52
C LYS A 77 1.20 1.39 11.63
N LYS A 78 2.44 0.90 11.47
CA LYS A 78 3.53 1.09 12.44
C LYS A 78 3.84 2.57 12.68
N ASN A 79 3.94 3.36 11.61
CA ASN A 79 4.23 4.80 11.72
C ASN A 79 3.08 5.60 12.34
N ARG A 80 1.82 5.17 12.16
CA ARG A 80 0.68 5.77 12.86
C ARG A 80 0.75 5.52 14.36
N THR A 81 1.00 4.27 14.77
CA THR A 81 1.13 3.90 16.19
C THR A 81 2.30 4.61 16.88
N LEU A 82 3.39 4.89 16.16
CA LEU A 82 4.53 5.66 16.69
C LEU A 82 4.27 7.16 16.82
N ASN A 83 3.35 7.73 16.03
CA ASN A 83 2.96 9.14 16.11
C ASN A 83 1.83 9.42 17.12
N ASP A 84 1.02 8.42 17.46
CA ASP A 84 -0.02 8.56 18.50
C ASP A 84 0.56 8.47 19.94
N ASN A 85 1.80 8.02 20.10
CA ASN A 85 2.51 7.88 21.39
C ASN A 85 3.66 8.90 21.59
N SER A 86 3.74 9.98 20.79
CA SER A 86 4.74 11.06 20.90
C SER A 86 4.07 12.42 21.02
#